data_AF-A0AAN8WS54-F1
#
_entry.id   AF-A0AAN8WS54-F1
#
_cell.length_a   1.000
_cell.length_b   1.000
_cell.length_c   1.000
_cell.angle_alpha   90.00
_cell.angle_beta   90.00
_cell.angle_gamma   90.00
#
_symmetry.space_group_name_H-M   'P 1'
#
loop_
_entity.id
_entity.type
_entity.pdbx_description
1 polymer ?
#
loop_
_entity_poly.entity_id
_entity_poly.type
_entity_poly.pdbx_seq_one_letter_code
_entity_poly.pdbx_strand_id
1 'polypeptide(L)'
;MFLKRHKYHENSTQCGWGISAFCNCFDVWDISDEPMLYDLSRDVYEDHPISPNTSEYQEVVGYLRSYLSDWEDSVHYPPSQFSSVWNSKHSFWLQPVYVNCS
;
A
#
# COMPACT_ATOMS: atom_id res chain seq x y z
N MET A 1 2.80 -8.91 7.26
CA MET A 1 2.74 -7.88 6.19
C MET A 1 2.34 -8.46 4.83
N PHE A 2 1.20 -8.03 4.27
CA PHE A 2 0.83 -8.31 2.88
C PHE A 2 1.20 -7.12 1.99
N LEU A 3 2.22 -7.28 1.15
CA LEU A 3 2.62 -6.27 0.18
C LEU A 3 2.16 -6.63 -1.22
N LYS A 4 1.54 -5.66 -1.89
CA LYS A 4 1.08 -5.79 -3.26
C LYS A 4 1.66 -4.69 -4.11
N ARG A 5 2.07 -5.03 -5.32
CA ARG A 5 2.55 -4.09 -6.34
C ARG A 5 1.72 -4.21 -7.59
N HIS A 6 1.36 -3.10 -8.22
CA HIS A 6 0.66 -3.17 -9.50
C HIS A 6 1.59 -3.68 -10.61
N LYS A 7 1.04 -4.52 -11.50
CA LYS A 7 1.77 -4.95 -12.69
C LYS A 7 1.83 -3.81 -13.71
N TYR A 8 3.02 -3.60 -14.26
CA TYR A 8 3.19 -2.72 -15.41
C TYR A 8 2.50 -3.33 -16.63
N HIS A 9 1.76 -2.50 -17.35
CA HIS A 9 1.19 -2.85 -18.65
C HIS A 9 1.35 -1.65 -19.60
N GLU A 10 1.84 -1.92 -20.81
CA GLU A 10 1.84 -0.93 -21.90
C GLU A 10 0.38 -0.47 -22.14
N ASN A 11 0.11 0.84 -22.07
CA ASN A 11 -1.22 1.49 -22.18
C ASN A 11 -2.15 1.45 -20.95
N SER A 12 -1.63 1.24 -19.75
CA SER A 12 -2.44 1.39 -18.51
C SER A 12 -2.47 2.84 -17.99
N THR A 13 -3.14 3.12 -16.87
CA THR A 13 -3.26 4.47 -16.27
C THR A 13 -2.18 4.72 -15.21
N GLN A 14 -1.79 5.98 -15.01
CA GLN A 14 -0.67 6.34 -14.16
C GLN A 14 -0.87 5.98 -12.67
N CYS A 15 0.07 5.21 -12.13
CA CYS A 15 0.09 4.81 -10.72
C CYS A 15 1.35 5.37 -10.04
N GLY A 16 1.41 6.69 -9.86
CA GLY A 16 2.47 7.35 -9.08
C GLY A 16 3.81 7.53 -9.82
N TRP A 17 4.84 7.88 -9.05
CA TRP A 17 6.24 8.04 -9.47
C TRP A 17 7.02 6.75 -9.11
N GLY A 18 7.89 6.27 -10.00
CA GLY A 18 8.59 4.98 -9.86
C GLY A 18 8.48 4.07 -11.10
N ILE A 19 9.14 2.89 -11.07
CA ILE A 19 9.49 1.98 -12.21
C ILE A 19 8.36 1.45 -13.13
N SER A 20 7.18 2.05 -13.11
CA SER A 20 6.19 1.90 -14.17
C SER A 20 5.16 3.03 -14.07
N ALA A 21 5.29 4.04 -14.94
CA ALA A 21 4.40 5.20 -14.98
C ALA A 21 2.95 4.87 -15.38
N PHE A 22 2.64 3.60 -15.64
CA PHE A 22 1.32 3.10 -16.02
C PHE A 22 1.10 1.74 -15.36
N CYS A 23 0.06 1.58 -14.53
CA CYS A 23 -0.28 0.28 -13.98
C CYS A 23 -1.79 -0.02 -14.04
N ASN A 24 -2.13 -1.31 -13.99
CA ASN A 24 -3.52 -1.77 -13.90
C ASN A 24 -3.92 -1.93 -12.42
N CYS A 25 -4.97 -1.21 -11.98
CA CYS A 25 -5.46 -1.28 -10.60
C CYS A 25 -5.97 -2.66 -10.17
N PHE A 26 -6.34 -3.51 -11.12
CA PHE A 26 -6.95 -4.82 -10.89
C PHE A 26 -5.95 -5.99 -10.96
N ASP A 27 -4.72 -5.74 -11.40
CA ASP A 27 -3.70 -6.76 -11.59
C ASP A 27 -2.45 -6.43 -10.77
N VAL A 28 -2.22 -7.22 -9.73
CA VAL A 28 -1.19 -6.98 -8.70
C VAL A 28 -0.32 -8.22 -8.47
N TRP A 29 0.97 -8.00 -8.24
CA TRP A 29 1.91 -8.99 -7.72
C TRP A 29 1.91 -8.95 -6.20
N ASP A 30 1.89 -10.13 -5.58
CA ASP A 30 2.28 -10.25 -4.18
C ASP A 30 3.81 -10.20 -4.10
N ILE A 31 4.34 -9.27 -3.32
CA ILE A 31 5.77 -9.08 -3.10
C ILE A 31 6.14 -9.26 -1.62
N SER A 32 5.27 -9.90 -0.83
CA SER A 32 5.48 -10.07 0.62
C SER A 32 6.74 -10.91 0.92
N ASP A 33 7.02 -11.91 0.08
CA ASP A 33 8.16 -12.81 0.22
C ASP A 33 9.49 -12.17 -0.19
N GLU A 34 9.48 -11.20 -1.10
CA GLU A 34 10.65 -10.45 -1.55
C GLU A 34 10.27 -8.97 -1.73
N PRO A 35 10.20 -8.20 -0.62
CA PRO A 35 9.81 -6.79 -0.66
C PRO A 35 10.85 -5.97 -1.42
N MET A 36 10.43 -4.89 -2.05
CA MET A 36 11.35 -3.96 -2.69
C MET A 36 11.93 -3.00 -1.65
N LEU A 37 13.25 -2.84 -1.66
CA LEU A 37 13.96 -1.94 -0.77
C LEU A 37 14.54 -0.78 -1.58
N TYR A 38 14.39 0.45 -1.08
CA TYR A 38 14.91 1.66 -1.70
C TYR A 38 15.66 2.49 -0.66
N ASP A 39 16.76 3.11 -1.07
CA ASP A 39 17.46 4.11 -0.27
C ASP A 39 16.92 5.50 -0.61
N LEU A 40 15.93 5.97 0.15
CA LEU A 40 15.30 7.27 -0.07
C LEU A 40 16.25 8.47 0.05
N SER A 41 17.45 8.29 0.63
CA SER A 41 18.46 9.36 0.68
C SER A 41 19.15 9.58 -0.66
N ARG A 42 19.14 8.57 -1.54
CA ARG A 42 19.79 8.58 -2.85
C ARG A 42 18.80 8.43 -4.00
N ASP A 43 17.70 7.75 -3.78
CA ASP A 43 16.66 7.40 -4.74
C ASP A 43 15.29 7.83 -4.21
N VAL A 44 15.09 9.16 -4.13
CA VAL A 44 13.86 9.78 -3.60
C VAL A 44 12.62 9.39 -4.41
N TYR A 45 12.79 9.00 -5.67
CA TYR A 45 11.72 8.64 -6.59
C TYR A 45 11.46 7.13 -6.67
N GLU A 46 12.17 6.30 -5.91
CA GLU A 46 11.98 4.84 -5.87
C GLU A 46 12.11 4.17 -7.25
N ASP A 47 13.08 4.64 -8.06
CA ASP A 47 13.33 4.15 -9.42
C ASP A 47 14.33 2.99 -9.44
N HIS A 48 15.18 2.86 -8.41
CA HIS A 48 16.34 1.99 -8.37
C HIS A 48 16.33 1.11 -7.10
N PRO A 49 15.59 -0.01 -7.11
CA PRO A 49 15.52 -0.90 -5.96
C PRO A 49 16.87 -1.56 -5.68
N ILE A 50 17.19 -1.69 -4.40
CA ILE A 50 18.35 -2.44 -3.92
C ILE A 50 18.11 -3.93 -4.20
N SER A 51 19.11 -4.58 -4.80
CA SER A 51 18.98 -5.98 -5.21
C SER A 51 18.87 -6.94 -4.01
N PRO A 52 17.96 -7.93 -4.05
CA PRO A 52 17.80 -8.95 -3.00
C PRO A 52 19.06 -9.78 -2.69
N ASN A 53 19.98 -9.83 -3.65
CA ASN A 53 21.22 -10.60 -3.55
C ASN A 53 22.33 -9.86 -2.77
N THR A 54 22.08 -8.63 -2.31
CA THR A 54 23.05 -7.84 -1.56
C THR A 54 22.93 -8.10 -0.05
N SER A 55 24.04 -8.00 0.67
CA SER A 55 24.03 -8.12 2.13
C SER A 55 23.22 -7.00 2.79
N GLU A 56 23.31 -5.79 2.25
CA GLU A 56 22.55 -4.61 2.69
C GLU A 56 21.05 -4.90 2.66
N TYR A 57 20.54 -5.45 1.55
CA TYR A 57 19.14 -5.83 1.45
C TYR A 57 18.74 -6.84 2.53
N GLN A 58 19.50 -7.93 2.66
CA GLN A 58 19.16 -9.02 3.57
C GLN A 58 19.13 -8.56 5.03
N GLU A 59 20.08 -7.71 5.42
CA GLU A 59 20.16 -7.14 6.76
C GLU A 59 18.97 -6.21 7.05
N VAL A 60 18.73 -5.23 6.17
CA VAL A 60 17.68 -4.22 6.38
C VAL A 60 16.29 -4.84 6.32
N VAL A 61 16.02 -5.68 5.32
CA VAL A 61 14.71 -6.37 5.21
C VAL A 61 14.51 -7.32 6.37
N GLY A 62 15.55 -8.02 6.84
CA GLY A 62 15.48 -8.85 8.04
C GLY A 62 15.06 -8.05 9.27
N TYR A 63 15.69 -6.90 9.50
CA TYR A 63 15.35 -6.01 10.61
C TYR A 63 13.91 -5.49 10.51
N LEU A 64 13.51 -5.00 9.33
CA LEU A 64 12.15 -4.48 9.10
C LEU A 64 11.08 -5.55 9.30
N ARG A 65 11.34 -6.79 8.85
CA ARG A 65 10.42 -7.92 9.07
C ARG A 65 10.24 -8.24 10.55
N SER A 66 11.33 -8.28 11.32
CA SER A 66 11.26 -8.48 12.76
C SER A 66 10.42 -7.39 13.43
N TYR A 67 10.73 -6.12 13.13
CA TYR A 67 10.02 -4.99 13.68
C TYR A 67 8.51 -5.01 13.34
N LEU A 68 8.17 -5.33 12.09
CA LEU A 68 6.78 -5.45 11.66
C LEU A 68 6.05 -6.59 12.36
N SER A 69 6.70 -7.73 12.59
CA SER A 69 6.11 -8.84 13.34
C SER A 69 5.77 -8.41 14.76
N ASP A 70 6.70 -7.78 15.46
CA ASP A 70 6.50 -7.29 16.82
C ASP A 70 5.37 -6.23 16.87
N TRP A 71 5.33 -5.37 15.86
CA TRP A 71 4.30 -4.34 15.75
C TRP A 71 2.91 -4.94 15.47
N GLU A 72 2.79 -5.87 14.53
CA GLU A 72 1.55 -6.57 14.20
C GLU A 72 0.98 -7.30 15.43
N ASP A 73 1.83 -7.91 16.26
CA ASP A 73 1.41 -8.57 17.51
C ASP A 73 0.96 -7.56 18.59
N SER A 74 1.50 -6.34 18.58
CA SER A 74 1.15 -5.30 19.55
C SER A 74 -0.13 -4.53 19.20
N VAL A 75 -0.46 -4.42 17.91
CA VAL A 75 -1.54 -3.55 17.42
C VAL A 75 -2.84 -4.31 17.26
N HIS A 76 -3.86 -3.86 17.98
CA HIS A 76 -5.23 -4.33 17.80
C HIS A 76 -5.97 -3.42 16.83
N TYR A 77 -6.15 -3.87 15.60
CA TYR A 77 -6.89 -3.10 14.61
C TYR A 77 -8.39 -3.08 14.92
N PRO A 78 -9.05 -1.91 14.85
CA PRO A 78 -10.49 -1.85 14.93
C PRO A 78 -11.12 -2.53 13.70
N PRO A 79 -12.39 -2.96 13.79
CA PRO A 79 -13.11 -3.49 12.64
C PRO A 79 -13.06 -2.52 11.45
N SER A 80 -12.67 -3.03 10.28
CA SER A 80 -12.61 -2.23 9.06
C SER A 80 -13.97 -1.67 8.73
N GLN A 81 -14.06 -0.34 8.64
CA GLN A 81 -15.26 0.34 8.18
C GLN A 81 -15.57 0.04 6.71
N PHE A 82 -14.57 -0.38 5.93
CA PHE A 82 -14.72 -0.71 4.51
C PHE A 82 -14.94 -2.21 4.26
N SER A 83 -15.11 -3.03 5.31
CA SER A 83 -15.42 -4.46 5.17
C SER A 83 -16.79 -4.73 4.56
N SER A 84 -17.72 -3.76 4.65
CA SER A 84 -19.04 -3.81 4.05
C SER A 84 -19.20 -2.71 3.02
N VAL A 85 -19.63 -3.08 1.81
CA VAL A 85 -19.97 -2.12 0.76
C VAL A 85 -21.07 -1.15 1.22
N TRP A 86 -21.90 -1.56 2.18
CA TRP A 86 -22.94 -0.70 2.75
C TRP A 86 -22.40 0.48 3.55
N ASN A 87 -21.26 0.31 4.22
CA ASN A 87 -20.62 1.40 4.97
C ASN A 87 -19.99 2.44 4.03
N SER A 88 -19.66 2.06 2.80
CA SER A 88 -19.14 2.96 1.76
C SER A 88 -20.24 3.60 0.92
N LYS A 89 -21.47 3.07 0.96
CA LYS A 89 -22.59 3.62 0.19
C LYS A 89 -23.13 4.87 0.87
N HIS A 90 -23.30 5.91 0.07
CA HIS A 90 -23.95 7.12 0.51
C HIS A 90 -25.37 6.80 0.98
N SER A 91 -25.60 6.91 2.29
CA SER A 91 -26.89 6.69 2.90
C SER A 91 -27.61 8.04 2.99
N PHE A 92 -28.61 8.26 2.13
CA PHE A 92 -29.34 9.54 2.07
C PHE A 92 -29.94 9.97 3.42
N TRP A 93 -30.33 9.01 4.28
CA TRP A 93 -30.85 9.27 5.62
C TRP A 93 -29.79 9.62 6.68
N LEU A 94 -28.49 9.47 6.36
CA LEU A 94 -27.38 9.95 7.20
C LEU A 94 -26.94 11.37 6.81
N GLN A 95 -27.53 11.96 5.77
CA GLN A 95 -27.26 13.35 5.42
C GLN A 95 -27.87 14.27 6.47
N PRO A 96 -27.14 15.27 6.98
CA PRO A 96 -27.73 16.28 7.84
C PRO A 96 -28.84 17.00 7.05
N VAL A 97 -30.07 16.91 7.57
CA VAL A 97 -31.21 17.59 6.97
C VAL A 97 -31.18 19.04 7.42
N TYR A 98 -31.09 19.97 6.48
CA TYR A 98 -31.33 21.37 6.79
C TYR A 98 -32.82 21.56 7.05
N VAL A 99 -33.22 21.66 8.32
CA VAL A 99 -34.59 21.98 8.72
C VAL A 99 -34.67 23.49 8.90
N ASN A 100 -35.20 24.19 7.90
CA ASN A 100 -35.50 25.62 8.03
C ASN A 100 -36.78 25.77 8.86
N CYS A 101 -36.63 26.06 10.16
CA CYS A 101 -37.75 26.48 11.00
C CYS A 101 -37.99 27.97 10.77
N SER A 102 -38.77 28.31 9.75
CA SER A 102 -39.24 29.68 9.45
C SER A 102 -40.75 29.76 9.58
#